data_AF-A0A4R3YIK8-F1
#
_entry.id   AF-A0A4R3YIK8-F1
#
_cell.length_a   1.000
_cell.length_b   1.000
_cell.length_c   1.000
_cell.angle_alpha   90.00
_cell.angle_beta   90.00
_cell.angle_gamma   90.00
#
_symmetry.space_group_name_H-M   'P 1'
#
loop_
_entity.id
_entity.type
_entity.pdbx_description
1 polymer ?
#
loop_
_entity_poly.entity_id
_entity_poly.type
_entity_poly.pdbx_seq_one_letter_code
_entity_poly.pdbx_strand_id
1 'polypeptide(L)' 'MPSNDIDYHVTDIGGVWGIFRGESQIGMRRCPHEAVAFANFFADWESLSTNGQVRVVGDCYLDRTLRGYRPAA' A
#
# COMPACT_ATOMS: atom_id res chain seq x y z
N MET A 1 13.79 -18.02 13.28
CA MET A 1 12.44 -18.04 12.66
C MET A 1 12.49 -17.06 11.50
N PRO A 2 12.13 -17.45 10.26
CA PRO A 2 12.01 -16.46 9.18
C PRO A 2 11.00 -15.40 9.63
N SER A 3 11.34 -14.12 9.43
CA SER A 3 10.41 -13.03 9.70
C SER A 3 9.20 -13.23 8.80
N ASN A 4 8.02 -13.42 9.41
CA ASN A 4 6.75 -13.54 8.68
C ASN A 4 6.24 -12.14 8.32
N ASP A 5 7.13 -11.31 7.80
CA ASP A 5 6.81 -9.94 7.42
C ASP A 5 5.93 -10.01 6.17
N ILE A 6 4.79 -9.31 6.22
CA ILE A 6 3.86 -9.22 5.11
C ILE A 6 3.93 -7.80 4.57
N ASP A 7 4.33 -7.69 3.31
CA ASP A 7 4.42 -6.42 2.62
C ASP A 7 3.29 -6.28 1.59
N TYR A 8 2.53 -5.20 1.73
CA TYR A 8 1.60 -4.70 0.72
C TYR A 8 2.30 -3.64 -0.10
N HIS A 9 2.29 -3.75 -1.42
CA HIS A 9 2.90 -2.76 -2.30
C HIS A 9 1.84 -1.94 -3.01
N VAL A 10 2.02 -0.61 -3.01
CA VAL A 10 1.23 0.33 -3.79
C VAL A 10 2.13 1.00 -4.81
N THR A 11 1.84 0.83 -6.09
CA THR A 11 2.69 1.31 -7.19
C THR A 11 1.87 1.90 -8.33
N ASP A 12 2.42 2.89 -9.02
CA ASP A 12 1.81 3.45 -10.24
C ASP A 12 2.02 2.51 -11.44
N ILE A 13 0.92 2.17 -12.11
CA ILE A 13 0.88 1.32 -13.30
C ILE A 13 0.23 2.12 -14.43
N GLY A 14 0.90 3.17 -14.88
CA GLY A 14 0.46 3.97 -16.03
C GLY A 14 -0.78 4.81 -15.73
N GLY A 15 -0.80 5.52 -14.60
CA GLY A 15 -1.89 6.44 -14.23
C GLY A 15 -3.00 5.79 -13.41
N VAL A 16 -2.79 4.56 -12.95
CA VAL A 16 -3.61 3.88 -11.95
C VAL A 16 -2.70 3.25 -10.91
N TRP A 17 -3.15 3.23 -9.66
CA TRP A 17 -2.41 2.70 -8.53
C TRP A 17 -2.78 1.23 -8.32
N GLY A 18 -1.85 0.32 -8.63
CA GLY A 18 -1.97 -1.10 -8.32
C GLY A 18 -1.65 -1.37 -6.85
N ILE A 19 -2.43 -2.25 -6.23
CA ILE A 19 -2.20 -2.75 -4.87
C ILE A 19 -1.86 -4.25 -4.94
N PHE A 20 -0.75 -4.65 -4.35
CA PHE A 20 -0.22 -6.01 -4.38
C PHE A 20 0.04 -6.52 -2.97
N ARG A 21 -0.13 -7.83 -2.80
CA ARG A 21 0.24 -8.59 -1.60
C ARG A 21 1.15 -9.72 -2.04
N GLY A 22 2.46 -9.59 -1.78
CA GLY A 22 3.48 -10.37 -2.48
C GLY A 22 3.40 -10.15 -3.99
N GLU A 23 3.39 -11.24 -4.77
CA GLU A 23 3.27 -11.19 -6.24
C GLU A 23 1.83 -11.05 -6.74
N SER A 24 0.83 -11.13 -5.85
CA SER A 24 -0.58 -11.11 -6.23
C SER A 24 -1.14 -9.69 -6.24
N GLN A 25 -1.71 -9.27 -7.37
CA GLN A 25 -2.47 -8.02 -7.45
C GLN A 25 -3.85 -8.22 -6.82
N ILE A 26 -4.16 -7.41 -5.80
CA ILE A 26 -5.43 -7.48 -5.06
C ILE A 26 -6.37 -6.32 -5.36
N GLY A 27 -5.89 -5.28 -6.06
CA GLY A 27 -6.73 -4.16 -6.43
C GLY A 27 -6.05 -3.12 -7.33
N MET A 28 -6.89 -2.19 -7.81
CA MET A 28 -6.48 -0.97 -8.51
C MET A 28 -7.33 0.21 -8.05
N ARG A 29 -6.73 1.40 -7.93
CA ARG A 29 -7.43 2.65 -7.66
C ARG A 29 -6.94 3.76 -8.57
N ARG A 30 -7.81 4.70 -8.90
CA ARG A 30 -7.43 5.87 -9.70
C ARG A 30 -6.69 6.90 -8.85
N CYS A 31 -7.05 6.98 -7.58
CA CYS A 31 -6.48 7.94 -6.65
C CYS A 31 -5.41 7.29 -5.75
N PRO A 32 -4.27 7.94 -5.52
CA PRO A 32 -3.20 7.41 -4.67
C PRO A 32 -3.64 7.24 -3.22
N HIS A 33 -4.39 8.21 -2.68
CA HIS A 33 -4.88 8.15 -1.30
C HIS A 33 -5.89 7.01 -1.08
N GLU A 34 -6.75 6.75 -2.07
CA GLU A 34 -7.66 5.59 -2.04
C GLU A 34 -6.89 4.27 -2.12
N ALA A 35 -5.82 4.21 -2.91
CA ALA A 35 -4.97 3.03 -3.02
C ALA A 35 -4.29 2.71 -1.68
N VAL A 36 -3.74 3.73 -1.02
CA VAL A 36 -3.16 3.61 0.33
C VAL A 36 -4.20 3.19 1.35
N ALA A 37 -5.37 3.82 1.36
CA ALA A 37 -6.45 3.47 2.29
C ALA A 37 -6.91 2.02 2.09
N PHE A 38 -7.03 1.58 0.84
CA PHE A 38 -7.35 0.20 0.52
C PHE A 38 -6.28 -0.77 1.02
N ALA A 39 -5.00 -0.50 0.77
CA ALA A 39 -3.90 -1.33 1.26
C ALA A 39 -3.88 -1.41 2.80
N ASN A 40 -4.04 -0.27 3.48
CA ASN A 40 -4.09 -0.21 4.95
C ASN A 40 -5.26 -1.04 5.52
N PHE A 41 -6.43 -1.01 4.88
CA PHE A 41 -7.57 -1.80 5.35
C PHE A 41 -7.24 -3.31 5.43
N PHE A 42 -6.58 -3.86 4.40
CA PHE A 42 -6.18 -5.28 4.41
C PHE A 42 -5.00 -5.53 5.34
N ALA A 43 -4.03 -4.62 5.36
CA ALA A 43 -2.88 -4.71 6.25
C ALA A 43 -3.32 -4.76 7.73
N ASP A 44 -4.26 -3.91 8.12
CA ASP A 44 -4.84 -3.89 9.47
C ASP A 44 -5.55 -5.21 9.77
N TRP A 45 -6.35 -5.73 8.83
CA TRP A 45 -7.04 -7.01 8.99
C TRP A 45 -6.06 -8.19 9.18
N GLU A 46 -5.00 -8.27 8.36
CA GLU A 46 -3.98 -9.30 8.50
C GLU A 46 -3.14 -9.12 9.76
N SER A 47 -2.89 -7.89 10.20
CA SER A 47 -2.15 -7.58 11.44
C SER A 47 -2.83 -8.17 12.68
N LEU A 48 -4.17 -8.29 12.67
CA LEU A 48 -4.93 -8.90 13.75
C LEU A 48 -4.81 -10.43 13.78
N SER A 49 -4.39 -11.05 12.67
CA SER A 49 -4.40 -12.50 12.47
C SER A 49 -2.99 -13.12 12.37
N THR A 50 -1.94 -12.30 12.38
CA THR A 50 -0.55 -12.73 12.21
C THR A 50 0.33 -12.26 13.36
N ASN A 51 1.36 -13.04 13.70
CA ASN A 51 2.39 -12.66 14.68
C ASN A 51 3.56 -11.88 14.04
N GLY A 52 3.49 -11.59 12.73
CA GLY A 52 4.52 -10.89 11.96
C GLY A 52 4.23 -9.40 11.76
N GLN A 53 5.23 -8.65 11.30
CA GLN A 53 5.02 -7.25 10.95
C GLN A 53 4.27 -7.17 9.62
N VAL A 54 3.20 -6.37 9.57
CA VAL A 54 2.52 -6.03 8.31
C VAL A 54 2.87 -4.60 7.94
N ARG A 55 3.29 -4.37 6.70
CA ARG A 55 3.68 -3.04 6.20
C ARG A 55 2.98 -2.74 4.89
N VAL A 56 2.69 -1.45 4.68
CA VAL A 56 2.31 -0.90 3.39
C VAL A 56 3.47 -0.08 2.85
N VAL A 57 3.97 -0.47 1.69
CA VAL A 57 5.14 0.09 1.03
C VAL A 57 4.70 0.77 -0.26
N GLY A 58 4.96 2.07 -0.35
CA GLY A 58 4.80 2.84 -1.57
C GLY A 58 6.09 2.93 -2.36
N ASP A 59 5.98 3.04 -3.68
CA ASP A 59 7.12 3.44 -4.51
C ASP A 59 7.46 4.95 -4.36
N CYS A 60 8.54 5.39 -5.00
CA CYS A 60 8.96 6.78 -4.96
C CYS A 60 7.94 7.74 -5.63
N TYR A 61 7.11 7.24 -6.54
CA TYR A 61 6.05 8.01 -7.17
C TYR A 61 4.90 8.25 -6.20
N LEU A 62 4.58 7.31 -5.34
CA LEU A 62 3.54 7.44 -4.32
C LEU A 62 3.89 8.53 -3.31
N ASP A 63 5.10 8.50 -2.74
CA ASP A 63 5.54 9.52 -1.77
C ASP A 63 5.50 10.93 -2.40
N ARG A 64 6.04 11.08 -3.63
CA ARG A 64 5.99 12.34 -4.37
C ARG A 64 4.57 12.82 -4.58
N THR A 65 3.69 11.92 -5.01
CA THR A 65 2.30 12.24 -5.32
C THR A 65 1.55 12.65 -4.06
N LEU A 66 1.66 11.90 -2.97
CA LEU A 66 1.02 12.20 -1.68
C LEU A 66 1.49 13.53 -1.09
N ARG A 67 2.78 13.88 -1.24
CA ARG A 67 3.28 15.20 -0.83
C ARG A 67 2.63 16.34 -1.61
N GLY A 68 2.34 16.13 -2.90
CA GLY A 68 1.59 17.09 -3.71
C GLY A 68 0.13 17.29 -3.27
N TYR A 69 -0.45 16.30 -2.58
CA TYR A 69 -1.79 16.38 -2.00
C TYR A 69 -1.83 16.97 -0.59
N ARG A 70 -0.69 17.13 0.10
CA ARG A 70 -0.69 17.83 1.39
C ARG A 70 -1.08 19.28 1.13
N PRO A 71 -2.22 19.77 1.66
CA PRO A 71 -2.49 21.20 1.62
C PRO A 71 -1.32 21.91 2.32
N ALA A 72 -0.84 23.02 1.73
CA ALA A 72 0.08 23.91 2.41
C ALA A 72 -0.59 24.36 3.70
N ALA A 73 -0.11 23.80 4.83
CA ALA A 73 -0.62 24.08 6.16
C ALA A 73 -0.19 25.46 6.65
#